data_AF-A0A520MVI8-F1
#
_entry.id   AF-A0A520MVI8-F1
#
_cell.length_a   1.000
_cell.length_b   1.000
_cell.length_c   1.000
_cell.angle_alpha   90.00
_cell.angle_beta   90.00
_cell.angle_gamma   90.00
#
_symmetry.space_group_name_H-M   'P 1'
#
loop_
_entity.id
_entity.type
_entity.pdbx_description
1 polymer ?
#
loop_
_entity_poly.entity_id
_entity_poly.type
_entity_poly.pdbx_seq_one_letter_code
_entity_poly.pdbx_strand_id
1 'polypeptide(L)'
;MKRFLLILCSFIAINIYADHHKKMDKDAKERFSNNPNYLMSFKECNEIKEGIGGLLALSETAWKEIEINPENEDAWLEASLLADMAANYSTMYQVWCKDMVNHRLKMRKMAGMKDKDKKKDKKEKKDN
;
A
#
# COMPACT_ATOMS: atom_id res chain seq x y z
N MET A 1 26.59 -21.83 -3.64
CA MET A 1 25.35 -21.26 -4.21
C MET A 1 24.08 -22.07 -3.94
N LYS A 2 24.07 -23.41 -4.05
CA LYS A 2 22.86 -24.23 -3.80
C LYS A 2 22.26 -24.09 -2.39
N ARG A 3 23.08 -23.87 -1.35
CA ARG A 3 22.61 -23.65 0.03
C ARG A 3 21.90 -22.31 0.24
N PHE A 4 22.31 -21.25 -0.45
CA PHE A 4 21.66 -19.94 -0.38
C PHE A 4 20.31 -19.92 -1.10
N LEU A 5 20.19 -20.65 -2.21
CA LEU A 5 18.91 -20.85 -2.92
C LEU A 5 17.87 -21.55 -2.04
N LEU A 6 18.27 -22.53 -1.22
CA LEU A 6 17.36 -23.23 -0.31
C LEU A 6 16.85 -22.35 0.84
N ILE A 7 17.68 -21.42 1.32
CA ILE A 7 17.31 -20.46 2.38
C ILE A 7 16.37 -19.38 1.82
N LEU A 8 16.58 -18.91 0.59
CA LEU A 8 15.68 -17.96 -0.07
C LEU A 8 14.29 -18.55 -0.34
N CYS A 9 14.21 -19.83 -0.71
CA CYS A 9 12.92 -20.51 -0.94
C CYS A 9 12.10 -20.70 0.33
N SER A 10 12.73 -20.84 1.51
CA SER A 10 11.99 -21.05 2.77
C SER A 10 11.31 -19.78 3.28
N PHE A 11 11.87 -18.59 3.03
CA PHE A 11 11.25 -17.32 3.43
C PHE A 11 9.99 -16.97 2.61
N ILE A 12 9.89 -17.44 1.37
CA ILE A 12 8.71 -17.19 0.52
C ILE A 12 7.48 -17.98 1.00
N ALA A 13 7.69 -19.19 1.53
CA ALA A 13 6.59 -20.05 1.98
C ALA A 13 5.87 -19.54 3.24
N ILE A 14 6.56 -18.81 4.13
CA ILE A 14 6.00 -18.34 5.40
C ILE A 14 5.03 -17.17 5.20
N ASN A 15 5.20 -16.37 4.14
CA ASN A 15 4.31 -15.23 3.86
C ASN A 15 2.96 -15.62 3.22
N ILE A 16 2.80 -16.86 2.75
CA ILE A 16 1.54 -17.33 2.12
C ILE A 16 0.51 -17.80 3.16
N TYR A 17 0.94 -18.09 4.40
CA TYR A 17 0.09 -18.74 5.41
C TYR A 17 -0.59 -17.79 6.42
N ALA A 18 -0.39 -16.47 6.32
CA ALA A 18 -0.90 -15.52 7.30
C ALA A 18 -2.22 -14.81 6.92
N ASP A 19 -2.83 -15.11 5.77
CA ASP A 19 -4.08 -14.45 5.37
C ASP A 19 -5.33 -15.18 5.91
N HIS A 20 -5.53 -15.10 7.23
CA HIS A 20 -6.81 -15.44 7.87
C HIS A 20 -7.68 -14.19 8.02
N HIS A 21 -7.93 -13.47 6.92
CA HIS A 21 -8.88 -12.36 6.91
C HIS A 21 -10.32 -12.84 6.72
N LYS A 22 -11.17 -12.45 7.69
CA LYS A 22 -12.64 -12.49 7.66
C LYS A 22 -13.15 -12.14 6.26
N LYS A 23 -13.78 -13.11 5.57
CA LYS A 23 -14.30 -12.97 4.20
C LYS A 23 -15.08 -11.65 4.08
N MET A 24 -14.51 -10.67 3.37
CA MET A 24 -15.29 -9.58 2.80
C MET A 24 -16.34 -10.21 1.87
N ASP A 25 -17.58 -9.71 1.94
CA ASP A 25 -18.66 -10.14 1.04
C ASP A 25 -18.18 -10.15 -0.41
N LYS A 26 -18.45 -11.25 -1.11
CA LYS A 26 -18.08 -11.46 -2.51
C LYS A 26 -18.58 -10.30 -3.39
N ASP A 27 -19.77 -9.78 -3.10
CA ASP A 27 -20.40 -8.66 -3.80
C ASP A 27 -19.62 -7.34 -3.69
N ALA A 28 -18.96 -7.09 -2.55
CA ALA A 28 -18.14 -5.89 -2.38
C ALA A 28 -16.82 -6.02 -3.14
N LYS A 29 -16.21 -7.21 -3.12
CA LYS A 29 -15.00 -7.49 -3.91
C LYS A 29 -15.30 -7.34 -5.41
N GLU A 30 -16.44 -7.88 -5.84
CA GLU A 30 -16.91 -7.87 -7.23
C GLU A 30 -17.26 -6.47 -7.76
N ARG A 31 -17.92 -5.62 -6.96
CA ARG A 31 -18.20 -4.22 -7.37
C ARG A 31 -16.94 -3.36 -7.53
N PHE A 32 -15.90 -3.60 -6.73
CA PHE A 32 -14.64 -2.86 -6.86
C PHE A 32 -13.72 -3.42 -7.95
N SER A 33 -13.81 -4.71 -8.26
CA SER A 33 -13.06 -5.33 -9.35
C SER A 33 -13.70 -5.16 -10.73
N ASN A 34 -15.01 -4.91 -10.81
CA ASN A 34 -15.75 -4.93 -12.08
C ASN A 34 -16.19 -3.55 -12.57
N ASN A 35 -15.64 -2.45 -12.07
CA ASN A 35 -15.82 -1.16 -12.74
C ASN A 35 -14.81 -1.07 -13.90
N PRO A 36 -15.26 -1.12 -15.16
CA PRO A 36 -14.40 -1.19 -16.35
C PRO A 36 -13.47 0.02 -16.54
N ASN A 37 -13.62 1.07 -15.72
CA ASN A 37 -12.80 2.28 -15.80
C ASN A 37 -11.57 2.27 -14.88
N TYR A 38 -11.34 1.23 -14.05
CA TYR A 38 -10.15 1.17 -13.21
C TYR A 38 -9.13 0.19 -13.78
N LEU A 39 -7.94 0.70 -14.14
CA LEU A 39 -6.82 -0.10 -14.63
C LEU A 39 -6.21 -1.00 -13.54
N MET A 40 -6.28 -0.59 -12.27
CA MET A 40 -5.66 -1.28 -11.13
C MET A 40 -6.66 -1.50 -10.01
N SER A 41 -6.52 -2.62 -9.30
CA SER A 41 -7.28 -2.93 -8.10
C SER A 41 -6.75 -2.16 -6.88
N PHE A 42 -7.56 -2.10 -5.82
CA PHE A 42 -7.12 -1.48 -4.56
C PHE A 42 -5.87 -2.13 -3.95
N LYS A 43 -5.66 -3.44 -4.18
CA LYS A 43 -4.48 -4.17 -3.68
C LYS A 43 -3.23 -3.67 -4.41
N GLU A 44 -3.27 -3.67 -5.74
CA GLU A 44 -2.16 -3.16 -6.59
C GLU A 44 -1.88 -1.69 -6.31
N CYS A 45 -2.93 -0.88 -6.09
CA CYS A 45 -2.77 0.51 -5.69
C CYS A 45 -2.05 0.67 -4.34
N ASN A 46 -2.34 -0.18 -3.36
CA ASN A 46 -1.60 -0.17 -2.10
C ASN A 46 -0.14 -0.61 -2.29
N GLU A 47 0.10 -1.62 -3.12
CA GLU A 47 1.46 -2.09 -3.43
C GLU A 47 2.28 -0.99 -4.11
N ILE A 48 1.69 -0.23 -5.04
CA ILE A 48 2.37 0.93 -5.66
C ILE A 48 2.67 2.00 -4.61
N LYS A 49 1.73 2.30 -3.72
CA LYS A 49 1.95 3.27 -2.65
C LYS A 49 3.11 2.85 -1.74
N GLU A 50 3.16 1.57 -1.37
CA GLU A 50 4.25 1.01 -0.57
C GLU A 50 5.57 1.04 -1.33
N GLY A 51 5.56 0.71 -2.63
CA GLY A 51 6.71 0.80 -3.51
C GLY A 51 7.29 2.22 -3.61
N ILE A 52 6.45 3.24 -3.78
CA ILE A 52 6.85 4.65 -3.74
C ILE A 52 7.55 4.96 -2.41
N GLY A 53 6.97 4.53 -1.28
CA GLY A 53 7.57 4.71 0.03
C GLY A 53 8.93 4.03 0.17
N GLY A 54 9.07 2.81 -0.36
CA GLY A 54 10.34 2.08 -0.39
C GLY A 54 11.41 2.79 -1.21
N LEU A 55 11.07 3.28 -2.40
CA LEU A 55 11.99 4.03 -3.26
C LEU A 55 12.48 5.32 -2.60
N LEU A 56 11.58 6.05 -1.94
CA LEU A 56 11.95 7.26 -1.19
C LEU A 56 12.86 6.94 0.00
N ALA A 57 12.61 5.84 0.71
CA ALA A 57 13.46 5.41 1.82
C ALA A 57 14.85 4.97 1.37
N LEU A 58 14.97 4.34 0.19
CA LEU A 58 16.26 4.01 -0.42
C LEU A 58 16.97 5.29 -0.88
N SER A 59 16.25 6.24 -1.49
CA SER A 59 16.83 7.52 -1.92
C SER A 59 17.43 8.29 -0.74
N GLU A 60 16.76 8.28 0.42
CA GLU A 60 17.28 8.86 1.67
C GLU A 60 18.60 8.19 2.14
N THR A 61 18.80 6.91 1.83
CA THR A 61 20.06 6.23 2.16
C THR A 61 21.19 6.75 1.26
N ALA A 62 20.94 6.89 -0.04
CA ALA A 62 21.90 7.49 -0.97
C ALA A 62 22.21 8.95 -0.61
N TRP A 63 21.22 9.72 -0.16
CA TRP A 63 21.44 11.09 0.32
C TRP A 63 22.42 11.17 1.49
N LYS A 64 22.37 10.23 2.44
CA LYS A 64 23.34 10.18 3.54
C LYS A 64 24.76 9.90 3.07
N GLU A 65 24.92 9.10 2.01
CA GLU A 65 26.24 8.86 1.41
C GLU A 65 26.79 10.12 0.72
N ILE A 66 25.92 10.88 0.06
CA ILE A 66 26.25 12.19 -0.53
C ILE A 66 26.65 13.20 0.55
N GLU A 67 25.93 13.25 1.68
CA GLU A 67 26.26 14.15 2.79
C GLU A 67 27.66 13.85 3.38
N ILE A 68 28.05 12.57 3.41
CA ILE A 68 29.38 12.13 3.87
C ILE A 68 30.45 12.45 2.82
N ASN A 69 30.18 12.17 1.55
CA ASN A 69 31.08 12.43 0.43
C ASN A 69 30.35 13.04 -0.77
N PRO A 70 30.32 14.38 -0.89
CA PRO A 70 29.62 15.05 -1.97
C PRO A 70 30.19 14.78 -3.36
N GLU A 71 31.42 14.28 -3.47
CA GLU A 71 32.06 13.90 -4.74
C GLU A 71 31.74 12.46 -5.16
N ASN A 72 30.93 11.72 -4.39
CA ASN A 72 30.50 10.37 -4.74
C ASN A 72 29.44 10.41 -5.86
N GLU A 73 29.90 10.36 -7.11
CA GLU A 73 29.05 10.38 -8.30
C GLU A 73 28.04 9.21 -8.33
N ASP A 74 28.42 8.03 -7.82
CA ASP A 74 27.53 6.85 -7.80
C ASP A 74 26.34 7.07 -6.86
N ALA A 75 26.57 7.68 -5.68
CA ALA A 75 25.48 8.00 -4.75
C ALA A 75 24.53 9.07 -5.31
N TRP A 76 25.06 10.08 -6.01
CA TRP A 76 24.24 11.05 -6.74
C TRP A 76 23.38 10.38 -7.82
N LEU A 77 23.98 9.47 -8.61
CA LEU A 77 23.26 8.72 -9.61
C LEU A 77 22.16 7.86 -8.99
N GLU A 78 22.46 7.11 -7.93
CA GLU A 78 21.48 6.29 -7.22
C GLU A 78 20.32 7.12 -6.65
N ALA A 79 20.63 8.23 -5.97
CA ALA A 79 19.62 9.14 -5.44
C ALA A 79 18.69 9.67 -6.55
N SER A 80 19.27 10.05 -7.70
CA SER A 80 18.52 10.56 -8.84
C SER A 80 17.60 9.51 -9.47
N LEU A 81 18.09 8.28 -9.67
CA LEU A 81 17.32 7.18 -10.25
C LEU A 81 16.16 6.76 -9.34
N LEU A 82 16.42 6.63 -8.04
CA LEU A 82 15.38 6.27 -7.06
C LEU A 82 14.29 7.34 -6.97
N ALA A 83 14.67 8.62 -6.97
CA ALA A 83 13.73 9.73 -6.96
C ALA A 83 12.88 9.78 -8.24
N ASP A 84 13.49 9.58 -9.41
CA ASP A 84 12.76 9.56 -10.69
C ASP A 84 11.77 8.38 -10.76
N MET A 85 12.19 7.18 -10.36
CA MET A 85 11.28 6.03 -10.28
C MET A 85 10.13 6.31 -9.31
N ALA A 86 10.40 6.90 -8.14
CA ALA A 86 9.35 7.25 -7.18
C ALA A 86 8.37 8.27 -7.77
N ALA A 87 8.84 9.25 -8.54
CA ALA A 87 8.00 10.25 -9.21
C ALA A 87 7.13 9.62 -10.31
N ASN A 88 7.70 8.73 -11.13
CA ASN A 88 6.97 8.00 -12.17
C ASN A 88 5.87 7.12 -11.57
N TYR A 89 6.17 6.34 -10.54
CA TYR A 89 5.15 5.55 -9.85
C TYR A 89 4.11 6.41 -9.10
N SER A 90 4.51 7.57 -8.59
CA SER A 90 3.58 8.53 -7.99
C SER A 90 2.58 9.06 -9.01
N THR A 91 3.01 9.29 -10.26
CA THR A 91 2.12 9.66 -11.37
C THR A 91 1.13 8.53 -11.67
N MET A 92 1.61 7.29 -11.76
CA MET A 92 0.73 6.12 -11.94
C MET A 92 -0.30 6.01 -10.81
N TYR A 93 0.12 6.18 -9.56
CA TYR A 93 -0.79 6.17 -8.42
C TYR A 93 -1.83 7.29 -8.49
N GLN A 94 -1.41 8.49 -8.90
CA GLN A 94 -2.32 9.63 -9.03
C GLN A 94 -3.39 9.39 -10.09
N VAL A 95 -3.02 8.85 -11.26
CA VAL A 95 -3.94 8.63 -12.38
C VAL A 95 -4.87 7.45 -12.11
N TRP A 96 -4.35 6.33 -11.57
CA TRP A 96 -5.09 5.08 -11.52
C TRP A 96 -5.65 4.71 -10.15
N CYS A 97 -5.10 5.26 -9.06
CA CYS A 97 -5.35 4.75 -7.72
C CYS A 97 -5.98 5.75 -6.75
N LYS A 98 -5.62 7.03 -6.85
CA LYS A 98 -6.00 8.08 -5.88
C LYS A 98 -7.50 8.11 -5.59
N ASP A 99 -8.32 8.15 -6.63
CA ASP A 99 -9.77 8.30 -6.48
C ASP A 99 -10.44 7.05 -5.90
N MET A 100 -10.03 5.86 -6.36
CA MET A 100 -10.51 4.59 -5.82
C MET A 100 -10.20 4.46 -4.32
N VAL A 101 -8.95 4.75 -3.94
CA VAL A 101 -8.49 4.65 -2.55
C VAL A 101 -9.27 5.64 -1.67
N ASN A 102 -9.39 6.89 -2.10
CA ASN A 102 -10.14 7.92 -1.38
C ASN A 102 -11.61 7.55 -1.20
N HIS A 103 -12.25 7.05 -2.26
CA HIS A 103 -13.63 6.57 -2.21
C HIS A 103 -13.78 5.43 -1.20
N ARG A 104 -12.88 4.43 -1.23
CA ARG A 104 -12.93 3.30 -0.30
C ARG A 104 -12.72 3.72 1.16
N LEU A 105 -11.81 4.66 1.42
CA LEU A 105 -11.60 5.22 2.76
C LEU A 105 -12.82 5.98 3.27
N LYS A 106 -13.45 6.78 2.41
CA LYS A 106 -14.71 7.49 2.74
C LYS A 106 -15.82 6.52 3.12
N MET A 107 -16.01 5.45 2.34
CA MET A 107 -17.02 4.42 2.63
C MET A 107 -16.76 3.69 3.94
N ARG A 108 -15.48 3.35 4.23
CA ARG A 108 -15.09 2.75 5.52
C ARG A 108 -15.38 3.67 6.70
N LYS A 109 -15.08 4.97 6.59
CA LYS A 109 -15.36 5.96 7.64
C LYS A 109 -16.86 6.06 7.92
N MET A 110 -17.69 6.13 6.87
CA MET A 110 -19.14 6.18 7.01
C MET A 110 -19.72 4.91 7.66
N ALA A 111 -19.23 3.73 7.27
CA ALA A 111 -19.64 2.48 7.91
C ALA A 111 -19.29 2.47 9.40
N GLY A 112 -18.08 2.88 9.76
CA GLY A 112 -17.64 2.99 11.15
C GLY A 112 -18.46 3.99 11.98
N MET A 113 -18.91 5.09 11.39
CA MET A 113 -19.82 6.04 12.06
C MET A 113 -21.19 5.40 12.33
N LYS A 114 -21.80 4.76 11.33
CA LYS A 114 -23.09 4.07 11.49
C LYS A 114 -23.04 2.98 12.56
N ASP A 115 -21.92 2.26 12.68
CA ASP A 115 -21.76 1.23 13.71
C ASP A 115 -21.64 1.82 15.12
N LYS A 116 -21.02 3.00 15.26
CA LYS A 116 -20.96 3.74 16.54
C LYS A 116 -22.34 4.24 16.95
N ASP A 117 -23.09 4.83 16.02
CA ASP A 117 -24.44 5.34 16.27
C ASP A 117 -25.37 4.21 16.72
N LYS A 118 -25.36 3.07 15.99
CA LYS A 118 -26.12 1.86 16.38
C LYS A 118 -25.75 1.32 17.76
N LYS A 119 -24.47 1.40 18.16
CA LYS A 119 -24.02 0.98 19.50
C LYS A 119 -24.50 1.95 20.58
N LYS A 120 -24.53 3.25 20.29
CA LYS A 120 -25.04 4.28 21.20
C LYS A 120 -26.54 4.14 21.42
N ASP A 121 -27.32 3.98 20.36
CA ASP A 121 -28.77 3.76 20.43
C ASP A 121 -29.14 2.50 21.22
N LYS A 122 -28.36 1.42 21.06
CA LYS A 122 -28.54 0.17 21.83
C LYS A 122 -28.18 0.31 23.31
N LYS A 123 -27.27 1.22 23.66
CA LYS A 123 -26.89 1.51 25.04
C LYS A 123 -27.96 2.36 25.71
N GLU A 124 -28.43 3.42 25.05
CA GLU A 124 -29.52 4.28 25.52
C GLU A 124 -30.84 3.50 25.71
N LYS A 125 -31.12 2.48 24.89
CA LYS A 125 -32.27 1.58 25.07
C LYS A 125 -32.11 0.52 26.18
N LYS A 126 -30.90 0.32 26.71
CA LYS A 126 -30.66 -0.59 27.86
C LYS A 126 -30.62 0.16 29.19
N ASP A 127 -30.35 1.46 29.15
CA ASP A 127 -30.23 2.32 30.32
C ASP A 127 -31.56 3.05 30.66
N ASN A 128 -32.60 2.89 29.82
CA ASN A 128 -34.01 3.27 30.05
C ASN A 128 -34.88 2.02 30.23
#